data_AF-A0A3B0SJ35-F1
#
_entry.id   AF-A0A3B0SJ35-F1
#
_cell.length_a   1.000
_cell.length_b   1.000
_cell.length_c   1.000
_cell.angle_alpha   90.00
_cell.angle_beta   90.00
_cell.angle_gamma   90.00
#
_symmetry.space_group_name_H-M   'P 1'
#
loop_
_entity.id
_entity.type
_entity.pdbx_description
1 polymer ?
#
loop_
_entity_poly.entity_id
_entity_poly.type
_entity_poly.pdbx_seq_one_letter_code
_entity_poly.pdbx_strand_id
1 'polypeptide(L)'
;MANLKSWITYGFCFAILQLVIGCGQAPIDEKTSQVDIAQREDQIIAEPEADMFVLAFGDSLYAGYGLPPKEGFAPELEKALKTAGKDVKVHNAGVSGDTTAAGLRRMNFVLDSLPKAPDLVILGLGGNDLLRGLKPEETQANMEAMVKIIVDRNIP
;
A
#
# COMPACT_ATOMS: atom_id res chain seq x y z
N MET A 1 -24.10 54.51 -12.26
CA MET A 1 -22.98 54.12 -11.37
C MET A 1 -22.99 52.62 -11.03
N ALA A 2 -23.26 51.72 -12.00
CA ALA A 2 -23.36 50.27 -11.75
C ALA A 2 -22.19 49.44 -12.34
N ASN A 3 -21.33 50.04 -13.17
CA ASN A 3 -20.28 49.30 -13.90
C ASN A 3 -18.88 49.44 -13.30
N LEU A 4 -18.67 50.34 -12.34
CA LEU A 4 -17.34 50.57 -11.74
C LEU A 4 -16.98 49.52 -10.69
N LYS A 5 -17.98 48.98 -9.96
CA LYS A 5 -17.76 47.92 -8.97
C LYS A 5 -17.38 46.58 -9.62
N SER A 6 -18.02 46.21 -10.73
CA SER A 6 -17.64 45.02 -11.51
C SER A 6 -16.21 45.10 -12.04
N TRP A 7 -15.77 46.28 -12.50
CA TRP A 7 -14.42 46.47 -13.04
C TRP A 7 -13.33 46.29 -11.98
N ILE A 8 -13.59 46.69 -10.74
CA ILE A 8 -12.68 46.48 -9.62
C ILE A 8 -12.66 45.00 -9.23
N THR A 9 -13.80 44.31 -9.18
CA THR A 9 -13.87 42.90 -8.81
C THR A 9 -13.26 41.98 -9.88
N TYR A 10 -13.58 42.19 -11.15
CA TYR A 10 -13.01 41.39 -12.25
C TYR A 10 -11.55 41.78 -12.57
N GLY A 11 -11.18 43.05 -12.43
CA GLY A 11 -9.80 43.51 -12.58
C GLY A 11 -8.87 42.92 -11.51
N PHE A 12 -9.33 42.83 -10.27
CA PHE A 12 -8.57 42.20 -9.18
C PHE A 12 -8.43 40.68 -9.36
N CYS A 13 -9.48 39.99 -9.84
CA CYS A 13 -9.38 38.57 -10.20
C CYS A 13 -8.42 38.31 -11.38
N PHE A 14 -8.37 39.21 -12.38
CA PHE A 14 -7.45 39.05 -13.52
C PHE A 14 -5.98 39.31 -13.15
N ALA A 15 -5.72 40.26 -12.23
CA ALA A 15 -4.38 40.55 -11.73
C ALA A 15 -3.80 39.41 -10.88
N ILE A 16 -4.64 38.71 -10.10
CA ILE A 16 -4.23 37.52 -9.34
C ILE A 16 -3.93 36.34 -10.26
N LEU A 17 -4.65 36.21 -11.39
CA LEU A 17 -4.39 35.16 -12.39
C LEU A 17 -3.06 35.35 -13.14
N GLN A 18 -2.59 36.59 -13.31
CA GLN A 18 -1.30 36.89 -13.97
C GLN A 18 -0.08 36.66 -13.06
N LEU A 19 -0.25 36.54 -11.74
CA LEU A 19 0.85 36.27 -10.80
C LEU A 19 1.26 34.79 -10.74
N VAL A 20 0.53 33.89 -11.39
CA VAL A 20 0.81 32.43 -11.36
C VAL A 20 1.62 31.96 -12.58
N ILE A 21 1.86 32.83 -13.58
CA ILE A 21 2.68 32.53 -14.77
C ILE A 21 4.13 33.03 -14.60
N GLY A 22 4.59 33.11 -13.34
CA GLY A 22 5.99 33.36 -13.00
C GLY A 22 6.82 32.08 -13.06
N CYS A 23 6.96 31.45 -14.23
CA CYS A 23 8.03 30.47 -14.44
C CYS A 23 9.34 31.23 -14.62
N GLY A 24 10.00 31.56 -13.51
CA GLY A 24 11.40 31.93 -13.52
C GLY A 24 12.23 30.71 -13.93
N GLN A 25 12.92 30.79 -15.07
CA GLN A 25 13.98 29.85 -15.40
C GLN A 25 15.15 30.10 -14.45
N ALA A 26 15.33 29.19 -13.50
CA ALA A 26 16.59 29.08 -12.79
C ALA A 26 17.70 28.78 -13.83
N PRO A 27 18.88 29.42 -13.73
CA PRO A 27 19.98 29.10 -14.62
C PRO A 27 20.31 27.63 -14.44
N ILE A 28 20.25 26.88 -15.54
CA ILE A 28 20.70 25.50 -15.58
C ILE A 28 22.21 25.57 -15.50
N ASP A 29 22.75 25.29 -14.31
CA ASP A 29 24.19 25.14 -14.12
C ASP A 29 24.60 23.85 -14.85
N GLU A 30 25.18 24.01 -16.03
CA GLU A 30 25.52 22.97 -17.01
C GLU A 30 26.52 21.94 -16.47
N LYS A 31 27.04 22.15 -15.25
CA LYS A 31 28.00 21.26 -14.57
C LYS A 31 27.40 20.17 -13.67
N THR A 32 26.09 20.03 -13.57
CA THR A 32 25.47 18.95 -12.74
C THR A 32 24.86 17.80 -13.57
N SER A 33 24.99 17.82 -14.91
CA SER A 33 24.50 16.75 -15.81
C SER A 33 25.60 15.79 -16.29
N GLN A 34 26.62 15.57 -15.47
CA GLN A 34 27.49 14.39 -15.58
C GLN A 34 27.58 13.73 -14.21
N VAL A 35 26.44 13.20 -13.74
CA VAL A 35 26.48 12.02 -12.89
C VAL A 35 26.56 10.84 -13.86
N ASP A 36 27.75 10.24 -13.94
CA ASP A 36 28.03 9.05 -14.75
C ASP A 36 26.91 8.01 -14.59
N ILE A 37 26.07 7.88 -15.61
CA ILE A 37 25.01 6.87 -15.67
C ILE A 37 25.61 5.46 -15.71
N ALA A 38 26.88 5.33 -16.11
CA ALA A 38 27.64 4.09 -16.10
C ALA A 38 27.93 3.55 -14.68
N GLN A 39 27.79 4.36 -13.62
CA GLN A 39 28.07 3.95 -12.23
C GLN A 39 26.79 3.59 -11.43
N ARG A 40 25.59 3.69 -12.04
CA ARG A 40 24.30 3.39 -11.36
C ARG A 40 23.80 1.97 -11.56
N GLU A 41 24.35 1.21 -12.51
CA GLU A 41 23.97 -0.20 -12.70
C GLU A 41 24.52 -1.09 -11.57
N ASP A 42 25.66 -0.72 -10.97
CA ASP A 42 26.34 -1.48 -9.91
C ASP A 42 25.74 -1.29 -8.49
N GLN A 43 24.69 -0.48 -8.33
CA GLN A 43 24.04 -0.24 -7.03
C GLN A 43 22.57 -0.61 -6.97
N ILE A 44 22.09 -1.49 -7.86
CA ILE A 44 20.92 -2.31 -7.54
C ILE A 44 21.43 -3.49 -6.71
N ILE A 45 21.81 -3.22 -5.45
CA ILE A 45 21.91 -4.30 -4.48
C ILE A 45 20.47 -4.72 -4.22
N ALA A 46 19.98 -5.68 -5.00
CA ALA A 46 18.76 -6.39 -4.66
C ALA A 46 18.90 -6.83 -3.21
N GLU A 47 18.00 -6.37 -2.33
CA GLU A 47 17.93 -6.97 -0.99
C GLU A 47 17.86 -8.48 -1.20
N PRO A 48 18.70 -9.28 -0.51
CA PRO A 48 18.67 -10.72 -0.66
C PRO A 48 17.23 -11.16 -0.46
N GLU A 49 16.70 -11.82 -1.49
CA GLU A 49 15.33 -12.32 -1.49
C GLU A 49 15.23 -13.34 -0.37
N ALA A 50 14.47 -13.03 0.68
CA ALA A 50 14.35 -13.93 1.82
C ALA A 50 13.85 -15.32 1.36
N ASP A 51 14.39 -16.36 1.98
CA ASP A 51 14.06 -17.76 1.66
C ASP A 51 12.56 -18.04 1.73
N MET A 52 11.82 -17.37 2.62
CA MET A 52 10.37 -17.52 2.78
C MET A 52 9.64 -16.18 2.70
N PHE A 53 8.61 -16.12 1.86
CA PHE A 53 7.77 -14.95 1.64
C PHE A 53 6.35 -15.19 2.13
N VAL A 54 5.97 -14.45 3.18
CA VAL A 54 4.68 -14.59 3.85
C VAL A 54 3.81 -13.40 3.52
N LEU A 55 2.58 -13.65 3.07
CA LEU A 55 1.55 -12.63 2.94
C LEU A 55 0.69 -12.59 4.20
N ALA A 56 0.67 -11.46 4.90
CA ALA A 56 -0.22 -11.21 6.03
C ALA A 56 -1.47 -10.46 5.55
N PHE A 57 -2.54 -11.18 5.21
CA PHE A 57 -3.76 -10.64 4.62
C PHE A 57 -4.88 -10.52 5.66
N GLY A 58 -5.27 -9.30 6.01
CA GLY A 58 -6.29 -9.10 7.04
C GLY A 58 -6.85 -7.70 7.17
N ASP A 59 -7.37 -7.40 8.34
CA ASP A 59 -8.00 -6.13 8.66
C ASP A 59 -7.07 -5.17 9.45
N SER A 60 -7.65 -4.32 10.31
CA SER A 60 -6.96 -3.39 11.21
C SER A 60 -5.92 -4.06 12.11
N LEU A 61 -6.13 -5.31 12.53
CA LEU A 61 -5.18 -6.04 13.38
C LEU A 61 -3.86 -6.30 12.64
N TYR A 62 -3.94 -6.44 11.32
CA TYR A 62 -2.79 -6.63 10.45
C TYR A 62 -2.20 -5.29 10.01
N ALA A 63 -3.08 -4.33 9.71
CA ALA A 63 -2.69 -2.98 9.29
C ALA A 63 -1.91 -2.20 10.37
N GLY A 64 -2.02 -2.60 11.65
CA GLY A 64 -1.40 -1.88 12.77
C GLY A 64 -2.18 -0.63 13.16
N TYR A 65 -3.52 -0.70 13.13
CA TYR A 65 -4.37 0.43 13.50
C TYR A 65 -4.04 0.96 14.90
N GLY A 66 -3.71 2.25 15.00
CA GLY A 66 -3.34 2.91 16.25
C GLY A 66 -1.89 2.73 16.68
N LEU A 67 -1.05 2.07 15.88
CA LEU A 67 0.36 1.84 16.18
C LEU A 67 1.29 2.70 15.33
N PRO A 68 2.50 3.02 15.83
CA PRO A 68 3.56 3.63 15.03
C PRO A 68 3.95 2.75 13.83
N PRO A 69 4.54 3.34 12.78
CA PRO A 69 5.13 2.56 11.70
C PRO A 69 6.12 1.53 12.24
N LYS A 70 6.10 0.32 11.66
CA LYS A 70 6.95 -0.83 12.03
C LYS A 70 6.62 -1.52 13.36
N GLU A 71 5.57 -1.12 14.07
CA GLU A 71 5.13 -1.78 15.33
C GLU A 71 3.88 -2.66 15.14
N GLY A 72 3.42 -2.84 13.90
CA GLY A 72 2.29 -3.70 13.57
C GLY A 72 2.61 -5.20 13.56
N PHE A 73 1.58 -6.01 13.27
CA PHE A 73 1.69 -7.48 13.24
C PHE A 73 2.81 -8.00 12.32
N ALA A 74 2.81 -7.59 11.05
CA ALA A 74 3.78 -8.07 10.06
C ALA A 74 5.26 -7.81 10.43
N PRO A 75 5.68 -6.58 10.79
CA PRO A 75 7.08 -6.32 11.16
C PRO A 75 7.51 -7.02 12.45
N GLU A 76 6.64 -7.11 13.46
CA GLU A 76 6.97 -7.85 14.69
C GLU A 76 7.02 -9.36 14.46
N LEU A 77 6.14 -9.91 13.61
CA LEU A 77 6.21 -11.32 13.18
C LEU A 77 7.51 -11.61 12.43
N GLU A 78 7.88 -10.76 11.47
CA GLU A 78 9.12 -10.90 10.71
C GLU A 78 10.33 -10.91 11.65
N LYS A 79 10.39 -9.95 12.58
CA LYS A 79 11.45 -9.85 13.59
C LYS A 79 11.51 -11.08 14.49
N ALA A 80 10.36 -11.58 14.94
CA ALA A 80 10.29 -12.77 15.77
C ALA A 80 10.80 -14.02 15.02
N LEU A 81 10.42 -14.20 13.76
CA LEU A 81 10.86 -15.32 12.92
C LEU A 81 12.35 -15.25 12.59
N LYS A 82 12.86 -14.06 12.28
CA LYS A 82 14.31 -13.83 12.09
C LYS A 82 15.10 -14.14 13.36
N THR A 83 14.58 -13.73 14.52
CA THR A 83 15.19 -14.07 15.82
C THR A 83 15.21 -15.59 16.06
N ALA A 84 14.20 -16.32 15.54
CA ALA A 84 14.15 -17.77 15.58
C ALA A 84 15.01 -18.46 14.48
N GLY A 85 15.85 -17.72 13.77
CA GLY A 85 16.76 -18.26 12.73
C GLY A 85 16.06 -18.61 11.41
N LYS A 86 14.90 -18.01 11.13
CA LYS A 86 14.21 -18.13 9.84
C LYS A 86 14.45 -16.88 9.00
N ASP A 87 14.93 -17.05 7.78
CA ASP A 87 14.99 -15.95 6.83
C ASP A 87 13.61 -15.76 6.18
N VAL A 88 12.88 -14.74 6.64
CA VAL A 88 11.48 -14.51 6.26
C VAL A 88 11.28 -13.05 5.89
N LYS A 89 10.49 -12.80 4.86
CA LYS A 89 9.89 -11.50 4.58
C LYS A 89 8.39 -11.58 4.77
N VAL A 90 7.82 -10.70 5.60
CA VAL A 90 6.37 -10.66 5.83
C VAL A 90 5.79 -9.42 5.14
N HIS A 91 5.04 -9.65 4.05
CA HIS A 91 4.32 -8.60 3.34
C HIS A 91 2.99 -8.29 4.02
N ASN A 92 2.81 -7.04 4.47
CA ASN A 92 1.58 -6.61 5.10
C ASN A 92 0.53 -6.21 4.05
N ALA A 93 -0.57 -6.96 4.00
CA ALA A 93 -1.76 -6.64 3.20
C ALA A 93 -3.00 -6.44 4.08
N GLY A 94 -2.80 -5.89 5.28
CA GLY A 94 -3.84 -5.49 6.22
C GLY A 94 -4.53 -4.19 5.80
N VAL A 95 -5.86 -4.16 5.80
CA VAL A 95 -6.66 -2.96 5.53
C VAL A 95 -7.67 -2.73 6.63
N SER A 96 -7.54 -1.62 7.36
CA SER A 96 -8.43 -1.30 8.47
C SER A 96 -9.89 -1.22 8.03
N GLY A 97 -10.77 -1.96 8.73
CA GLY A 97 -12.21 -1.98 8.44
C GLY A 97 -12.66 -2.97 7.37
N ASP A 98 -11.75 -3.76 6.80
CA ASP A 98 -12.10 -4.84 5.87
C ASP A 98 -13.02 -5.86 6.52
N THR A 99 -14.16 -6.11 5.87
CA THR A 99 -14.96 -7.31 6.10
C THR A 99 -14.45 -8.45 5.25
N THR A 100 -14.92 -9.67 5.49
CA THR A 100 -14.65 -10.83 4.65
C THR A 100 -14.99 -10.57 3.17
N ALA A 101 -16.12 -9.90 2.90
CA ALA A 101 -16.52 -9.52 1.55
C ALA A 101 -15.55 -8.50 0.90
N ALA A 102 -15.01 -7.56 1.68
CA ALA A 102 -14.04 -6.59 1.18
C ALA A 102 -12.69 -7.26 0.86
N GLY A 103 -12.21 -8.12 1.75
CA GLY A 103 -11.03 -8.95 1.53
C GLY A 103 -11.17 -9.79 0.26
N LEU A 104 -12.28 -10.52 0.11
CA LEU A 104 -12.52 -11.36 -1.07
C LEU A 104 -12.44 -10.56 -2.38
N ARG A 105 -13.02 -9.34 -2.43
CA ARG A 105 -12.97 -8.49 -3.62
C ARG A 105 -11.55 -8.11 -4.05
N ARG A 106 -10.62 -7.96 -3.09
CA ARG A 106 -9.25 -7.52 -3.39
C ARG A 106 -8.22 -8.65 -3.43
N MET A 107 -8.56 -9.88 -3.01
CA MET A 107 -7.60 -10.98 -2.87
C MET A 107 -6.80 -11.22 -4.16
N ASN A 108 -7.48 -11.38 -5.31
CA ASN A 108 -6.79 -11.60 -6.58
C ASN A 108 -5.85 -10.44 -6.94
N PHE A 109 -6.33 -9.20 -6.85
CA PHE A 109 -5.51 -8.03 -7.11
C PHE A 109 -4.26 -7.98 -6.22
N VAL A 110 -4.40 -8.29 -4.93
CA VAL A 110 -3.27 -8.33 -4.00
C VAL A 110 -2.27 -9.40 -4.43
N LEU A 111 -2.73 -10.63 -4.66
CA LEU A 111 -1.86 -11.74 -5.08
C LEU A 111 -1.15 -11.46 -6.41
N ASP A 112 -1.84 -10.84 -7.37
CA ASP A 112 -1.29 -10.48 -8.67
C ASP A 112 -0.28 -9.32 -8.59
N SER A 113 -0.36 -8.48 -7.55
CA SER A 113 0.54 -7.35 -7.34
C SER A 113 1.85 -7.70 -6.62
N LEU A 114 1.97 -8.92 -6.09
CA LEU A 114 3.16 -9.36 -5.38
C LEU A 114 4.33 -9.59 -6.35
N PRO A 115 5.58 -9.34 -5.92
CA PRO A 115 6.75 -9.57 -6.76
C PRO A 115 6.98 -11.06 -7.08
N LYS A 116 6.46 -11.95 -6.23
CA LYS A 116 6.47 -13.40 -6.39
C LYS A 116 5.27 -14.00 -5.65
N ALA A 117 4.95 -15.26 -5.97
CA ALA A 117 3.94 -16.00 -5.21
C ALA A 117 4.40 -16.15 -3.74
N PRO A 118 3.51 -15.93 -2.75
CA PRO A 118 3.84 -16.17 -1.35
C PRO A 118 3.92 -17.67 -1.06
N ASP A 119 4.83 -18.04 -0.17
CA ASP A 119 4.98 -19.41 0.33
C ASP A 119 3.96 -19.74 1.43
N LEU A 120 3.37 -18.70 2.03
CA LEU A 120 2.35 -18.80 3.07
C LEU A 120 1.44 -17.57 3.04
N VAL A 121 0.13 -17.78 3.19
CA VAL A 121 -0.83 -16.71 3.45
C VAL A 121 -1.39 -16.84 4.86
N ILE A 122 -1.18 -15.81 5.68
CA ILE A 122 -1.87 -15.66 6.96
C ILE A 122 -3.14 -14.85 6.70
N LEU A 123 -4.29 -15.53 6.69
CA LEU A 123 -5.60 -14.94 6.44
C LEU A 123 -6.33 -14.63 7.75
N GLY A 124 -6.58 -13.34 8.03
CA GLY A 124 -7.26 -12.90 9.25
C GLY A 124 -8.33 -11.84 9.00
N LEU A 125 -9.57 -12.28 8.78
CA LEU A 125 -10.75 -11.42 8.55
C LEU A 125 -11.97 -11.97 9.31
N GLY A 126 -13.03 -11.16 9.42
CA GLY A 126 -14.30 -11.53 10.07
C GLY A 126 -14.62 -10.70 11.30
N GLY A 127 -13.64 -10.01 11.90
CA GLY A 127 -13.87 -9.11 13.03
C GLY A 127 -14.84 -7.98 12.68
N ASN A 128 -14.68 -7.36 11.52
CA ASN A 128 -15.58 -6.30 11.06
C ASN A 128 -16.98 -6.82 10.66
N ASP A 129 -17.09 -8.07 10.21
CA ASP A 129 -18.37 -8.72 9.90
C ASP A 129 -19.17 -8.91 11.20
N LEU A 130 -18.50 -9.40 12.25
CA LEU A 130 -19.06 -9.52 13.59
C LEU A 130 -19.51 -8.16 14.13
N LEU A 131 -18.65 -7.14 14.08
CA LEU A 131 -18.95 -5.80 14.58
C LEU A 131 -20.12 -5.12 13.85
N ARG A 132 -20.39 -5.52 12.60
CA ARG A 132 -21.49 -5.01 11.78
C ARG A 132 -22.74 -5.89 11.82
N GLY A 133 -22.72 -7.00 12.54
CA GLY A 133 -23.85 -7.93 12.63
C GLY A 133 -24.16 -8.63 11.31
N LEU A 134 -23.14 -8.88 10.47
CA LEU A 134 -23.31 -9.66 9.24
C LEU A 134 -23.55 -11.13 9.58
N LYS A 135 -24.20 -11.85 8.67
CA LYS A 135 -24.53 -13.27 8.87
C LYS A 135 -23.25 -14.11 8.92
N PRO A 136 -23.11 -15.04 9.88
CA PRO A 136 -21.97 -15.96 9.93
C PRO A 136 -21.81 -16.77 8.64
N GLU A 137 -22.91 -17.13 7.97
CA GLU A 137 -22.89 -17.88 6.71
C GLU A 137 -22.24 -17.09 5.57
N GLU A 138 -22.43 -15.77 5.54
CA GLU A 138 -21.77 -14.88 4.56
C GLU A 138 -20.27 -14.76 4.86
N THR A 139 -19.91 -14.62 6.14
CA THR A 139 -18.51 -14.64 6.62
C THR A 139 -17.80 -15.92 6.18
N GLN A 140 -18.43 -17.07 6.42
CA GLN A 140 -17.91 -18.39 6.08
C GLN A 140 -17.75 -18.55 4.56
N ALA A 141 -18.79 -18.24 3.77
CA ALA A 141 -18.73 -18.36 2.32
C ALA A 141 -17.61 -17.50 1.71
N ASN A 142 -17.40 -16.29 2.24
CA ASN A 142 -16.31 -15.42 1.81
C ASN A 142 -14.93 -15.97 2.18
N MET A 143 -14.77 -16.59 3.38
CA MET A 143 -13.52 -17.27 3.76
C MET A 143 -13.23 -18.46 2.86
N GLU A 144 -14.21 -19.33 2.65
CA GLU A 144 -14.07 -20.49 1.79
C GLU A 144 -13.68 -20.11 0.36
N ALA A 145 -14.28 -19.04 -0.18
CA ALA A 145 -13.91 -18.51 -1.49
C ALA A 145 -12.46 -17.99 -1.53
N MET A 146 -11.98 -17.30 -0.48
CA MET A 146 -10.58 -16.85 -0.43
C MET A 146 -9.60 -18.00 -0.26
N VAL A 147 -9.90 -18.98 0.61
CA VAL A 147 -9.08 -20.20 0.74
C VAL A 147 -9.01 -20.94 -0.59
N LYS A 148 -10.14 -21.04 -1.31
CA LYS A 148 -10.15 -21.64 -2.66
C LYS A 148 -9.25 -20.89 -3.63
N ILE A 149 -9.27 -19.55 -3.65
CA ILE A 149 -8.35 -18.75 -4.50
C ILE A 149 -6.88 -19.05 -4.19
N ILE A 150 -6.53 -19.16 -2.90
CA ILE A 150 -5.17 -19.46 -2.44
C ILE A 150 -4.74 -20.85 -2.91
N VAL A 151 -5.58 -21.86 -2.68
CA VAL A 151 -5.32 -23.25 -3.07
C VAL A 151 -5.24 -23.42 -4.59
N ASP A 152 -6.13 -22.79 -5.35
CA ASP A 152 -6.13 -22.85 -6.82
C ASP A 152 -4.84 -22.25 -7.43
N ARG A 153 -4.16 -21.37 -6.69
CA ARG A 153 -2.86 -20.80 -7.06
C ARG A 153 -1.67 -21.62 -6.58
N ASN A 154 -1.90 -22.79 -5.98
CA ASN A 154 -0.89 -23.67 -5.39
C ASN A 154 -0.07 -22.99 -4.28
N ILE A 155 -0.68 -22.07 -3.56
CA ILE A 155 -0.08 -21.50 -2.35
C ILE A 155 -0.41 -22.46 -1.19
N PRO A 156 0.60 -23.00 -0.48
CA PRO A 156 0.42 -23.99 0.59
C PRO A 156 -0.48 -23.54 1.75
#